data_AF-A0A0F9K9G6-F1
#
_entry.id   AF-A0A0F9K9G6-F1
#
_cell.length_a   1.000
_cell.length_b   1.000
_cell.length_c   1.000
_cell.angle_alpha   90.00
_cell.angle_beta   90.00
_cell.angle_gamma   90.00
#
_symmetry.space_group_name_H-M   'P 1'
#
loop_
_entity.id
_entity.type
_entity.pdbx_description
1 polymer ?
#
loop_
_entity_poly.entity_id
_entity_poly.type
_entity_poly.pdbx_seq_one_letter_code
_entity_poly.pdbx_strand_id
1 'polypeptide(L)'
;INSISQEIEKLNEIPIEELLKVKAVNDFKKVEYDDKIIIQIKNNLALLKKIKEFFNEFNNFIYKEYLYLDNSFRWINKFPSIFLEVDKKSLNEIIKEIKSILENTDNLLNREQRRILRGKLQQYKKEYTICYFNKHSNTVGRNIEWNKLESINKSKELKILRDMKAIRILNALKSNKLDQQILTLSGAKCNKFIEDHLKENIVCPWCKFPEKLKDIGDINQEIKGISKSIEEISTEWIKILLDEIDQYKDNIAKLTPLEKTIIEKIQAQKELPDDISQDILNALNNLFSELQLIEIEPTEIVEFIFSQSDILDYDSFVANIENYKNSIIKEKNKKNIRIKKKEI
;
A
#
# COMPACT_ATOMS: atom_id res chain seq x y z
N ILE A 1 -29.54 -26.54 9.57
CA ILE A 1 -28.90 -27.87 9.71
C ILE A 1 -29.91 -28.87 10.26
N ASN A 2 -30.59 -28.56 11.37
CA ASN A 2 -31.63 -29.44 11.95
C ASN A 2 -32.75 -29.85 10.96
N SER A 3 -33.19 -28.94 10.08
CA SER A 3 -34.25 -29.25 9.09
C SER A 3 -33.81 -30.30 8.04
N ILE A 4 -32.60 -30.16 7.49
CA ILE A 4 -32.07 -31.14 6.51
C ILE A 4 -31.83 -32.49 7.19
N SER A 5 -31.35 -32.52 8.44
CA SER A 5 -31.18 -33.77 9.19
C SER A 5 -32.51 -34.51 9.38
N GLN A 6 -33.59 -33.79 9.71
CA GLN A 6 -34.94 -34.37 9.84
C GLN A 6 -35.49 -34.89 8.48
N GLU A 7 -35.22 -34.19 7.38
CA GLU A 7 -35.58 -34.68 6.04
C GLU A 7 -34.77 -35.93 5.66
N ILE A 8 -33.50 -36.02 6.04
CA ILE A 8 -32.65 -37.20 5.77
C ILE A 8 -33.15 -38.42 6.56
N GLU A 9 -33.67 -38.25 7.78
CA GLU A 9 -34.20 -39.36 8.58
C GLU A 9 -35.35 -40.10 7.88
N LYS A 10 -36.15 -39.41 7.06
CA LYS A 10 -37.22 -40.04 6.25
C LYS A 10 -36.69 -41.05 5.23
N LEU A 11 -35.41 -40.96 4.86
CA LEU A 11 -34.79 -41.93 3.95
C LEU A 11 -34.64 -43.32 4.59
N ASN A 12 -34.62 -43.41 5.93
CA ASN A 12 -34.57 -44.70 6.63
C ASN A 12 -35.87 -45.50 6.48
N GLU A 13 -36.96 -44.84 6.07
CA GLU A 13 -38.25 -45.49 5.81
C GLU A 13 -38.31 -46.18 4.44
N ILE A 14 -37.26 -46.04 3.62
CA ILE A 14 -37.14 -46.82 2.38
C ILE A 14 -36.79 -48.26 2.79
N PRO A 15 -37.60 -49.29 2.44
CA PRO A 15 -37.36 -50.68 2.82
C PRO A 15 -36.27 -51.31 1.93
N ILE A 16 -35.05 -50.77 1.99
CA ILE A 16 -33.92 -51.16 1.13
C ILE A 16 -33.61 -52.65 1.31
N GLU A 17 -33.61 -53.17 2.54
CA GLU A 17 -33.31 -54.58 2.82
C GLU A 17 -34.32 -55.54 2.19
N GLU A 18 -35.59 -55.16 2.12
CA GLU A 18 -36.63 -55.97 1.48
C GLU A 18 -36.55 -55.87 -0.04
N LEU A 19 -36.30 -54.67 -0.57
CA LEU A 19 -36.09 -54.46 -2.01
C LEU A 19 -34.87 -55.20 -2.53
N LEU A 20 -33.80 -55.34 -1.74
CA LEU A 20 -32.60 -56.11 -2.09
C LEU A 20 -32.82 -57.63 -2.18
N LYS A 21 -33.95 -58.14 -1.65
CA LYS A 21 -34.34 -59.56 -1.78
C LYS A 21 -34.87 -59.88 -3.19
N VAL A 22 -35.24 -58.88 -3.98
CA VAL A 22 -35.72 -59.04 -5.36
C VAL A 22 -34.53 -59.21 -6.31
N LYS A 23 -34.28 -60.44 -6.78
CA LYS A 23 -33.15 -60.76 -7.69
C LYS A 23 -33.61 -61.12 -9.11
N ALA A 24 -34.85 -61.55 -9.27
CA ALA A 24 -35.49 -61.83 -10.56
C ALA A 24 -36.96 -61.36 -10.57
N VAL A 25 -37.57 -61.28 -11.76
CA VAL A 25 -38.98 -60.80 -11.94
C VAL A 25 -39.99 -61.58 -11.08
N ASN A 26 -39.74 -62.87 -10.81
CA ASN A 26 -40.62 -63.69 -9.97
C ASN A 26 -40.55 -63.33 -8.48
N ASP A 27 -39.50 -62.66 -8.02
CA ASP A 27 -39.31 -62.28 -6.61
C ASP A 27 -40.16 -61.07 -6.20
N PHE A 28 -40.73 -60.33 -7.14
CA PHE A 28 -41.64 -59.22 -6.82
C PHE A 28 -42.88 -59.68 -6.03
N LYS A 29 -43.28 -60.95 -6.17
CA LYS A 29 -44.36 -61.53 -5.34
C LYS A 29 -44.02 -61.61 -3.85
N LYS A 30 -42.74 -61.49 -3.48
CA LYS A 30 -42.26 -61.53 -2.09
C LYS A 30 -42.22 -60.15 -1.44
N VAL A 31 -42.48 -59.10 -2.22
CA VAL A 31 -42.39 -57.70 -1.80
C VAL A 31 -43.64 -56.99 -2.30
N GLU A 32 -44.70 -57.07 -1.50
CA GLU A 32 -46.00 -56.48 -1.80
C GLU A 32 -46.26 -55.35 -0.79
N TYR A 33 -46.39 -54.13 -1.31
CA TYR A 33 -46.64 -52.93 -0.52
C TYR A 33 -48.01 -52.37 -0.86
N ASP A 34 -48.68 -51.78 0.12
CA ASP A 34 -49.91 -51.03 -0.14
C ASP A 34 -49.60 -49.71 -0.89
N ASP A 35 -50.65 -49.11 -1.46
CA ASP A 35 -50.52 -47.85 -2.21
C ASP A 35 -49.91 -46.71 -1.38
N LYS A 36 -50.12 -46.70 -0.05
CA LYS A 36 -49.58 -45.66 0.84
C LYS A 36 -48.06 -45.79 0.95
N ILE A 37 -47.57 -47.00 1.18
CA ILE A 37 -46.14 -47.31 1.26
C ILE A 37 -45.48 -47.05 -0.10
N ILE A 38 -46.12 -47.41 -1.21
CA ILE A 38 -45.59 -47.09 -2.56
C ILE A 38 -45.45 -45.58 -2.78
N ILE A 39 -46.45 -44.78 -2.38
CA ILE A 39 -46.39 -43.31 -2.46
C ILE A 39 -45.27 -42.75 -1.56
N GLN A 40 -45.13 -43.29 -0.35
CA GLN A 40 -44.07 -42.89 0.58
C GLN A 40 -42.67 -43.20 0.03
N ILE A 41 -42.44 -44.41 -0.48
CA ILE A 41 -41.19 -44.81 -1.15
C ILE A 41 -40.90 -43.86 -2.31
N LYS A 42 -41.90 -43.56 -3.16
CA LYS A 42 -41.75 -42.62 -4.28
C LYS A 42 -41.30 -41.22 -3.81
N ASN A 43 -41.92 -40.70 -2.74
CA ASN A 43 -41.57 -39.39 -2.18
C ASN A 43 -40.15 -39.39 -1.59
N ASN A 44 -39.78 -40.44 -0.86
CA ASN A 44 -38.46 -40.59 -0.25
C ASN A 44 -37.36 -40.74 -1.32
N LEU A 45 -37.62 -41.48 -2.41
CA LEU A 45 -36.71 -41.55 -3.56
C LEU A 45 -36.56 -40.19 -4.27
N ALA A 46 -37.64 -39.41 -4.38
CA ALA A 46 -37.58 -38.06 -4.93
C ALA A 46 -36.75 -37.11 -4.04
N LEU A 47 -36.87 -37.25 -2.71
CA LEU A 47 -36.04 -36.52 -1.76
C LEU A 47 -34.56 -36.91 -1.86
N LEU A 48 -34.24 -38.21 -1.93
CA LEU A 48 -32.88 -38.72 -2.15
C LEU A 48 -32.26 -38.12 -3.42
N LYS A 49 -33.03 -38.05 -4.51
CA LYS A 49 -32.58 -37.41 -5.75
C LYS A 49 -32.26 -35.93 -5.56
N LYS A 50 -33.12 -35.16 -4.87
CA LYS A 50 -32.89 -33.74 -4.57
C LYS A 50 -31.62 -33.54 -3.73
N ILE A 51 -31.41 -34.39 -2.73
CA ILE A 51 -30.21 -34.36 -1.87
C ILE A 51 -28.95 -34.64 -2.69
N LYS A 52 -28.98 -35.67 -3.55
CA LYS A 52 -27.86 -35.99 -4.45
C LYS A 52 -27.53 -34.81 -5.39
N GLU A 53 -28.55 -34.19 -5.97
CA GLU A 53 -28.38 -32.99 -6.82
C GLU A 53 -27.77 -31.83 -6.03
N PHE A 54 -28.25 -31.57 -4.82
CA PHE A 54 -27.69 -30.55 -3.93
C PHE A 54 -26.20 -30.81 -3.64
N PHE A 55 -25.82 -32.00 -3.19
CA PHE A 55 -24.41 -32.31 -2.90
C PHE A 55 -23.52 -32.15 -4.14
N ASN A 56 -24.02 -32.54 -5.32
CA ASN A 56 -23.29 -32.36 -6.57
C ASN A 56 -23.08 -30.86 -6.89
N GLU A 57 -24.11 -30.02 -6.75
CA GLU A 57 -23.99 -28.57 -6.95
C GLU A 57 -23.12 -27.90 -5.87
N PHE A 58 -23.21 -28.39 -4.63
CA PHE A 58 -22.46 -27.87 -3.50
C PHE A 58 -20.96 -28.09 -3.69
N ASN A 59 -20.56 -29.33 -3.96
CA ASN A 59 -19.16 -29.71 -4.14
C ASN A 59 -18.53 -29.09 -5.38
N ASN A 60 -19.28 -29.00 -6.50
CA ASN A 60 -18.73 -28.52 -7.76
C ASN A 60 -18.74 -26.98 -7.89
N PHE A 61 -19.57 -26.27 -7.12
CA PHE A 61 -19.75 -24.84 -7.33
C PHE A 61 -19.95 -24.04 -6.04
N ILE A 62 -21.02 -24.33 -5.28
CA ILE A 62 -21.47 -23.44 -4.19
C ILE A 62 -20.38 -23.26 -3.14
N TYR A 63 -19.70 -24.34 -2.76
CA TYR A 63 -18.66 -24.29 -1.74
C TYR A 63 -17.47 -23.40 -2.16
N LYS A 64 -16.91 -23.62 -3.36
CA LYS A 64 -15.77 -22.84 -3.89
C LYS A 64 -16.12 -21.35 -3.96
N GLU A 65 -17.27 -21.02 -4.51
CA GLU A 65 -17.68 -19.62 -4.72
C GLU A 65 -18.06 -18.93 -3.40
N TYR A 66 -18.63 -19.66 -2.44
CA TYR A 66 -18.87 -19.13 -1.10
C TYR A 66 -17.57 -18.87 -0.35
N LEU A 67 -16.57 -19.77 -0.43
CA LEU A 67 -15.24 -19.54 0.13
C LEU A 67 -14.56 -18.32 -0.50
N TYR A 68 -14.69 -18.15 -1.82
CA TYR A 68 -14.22 -16.95 -2.49
C TYR A 68 -14.84 -15.71 -1.85
N LEU A 69 -16.17 -15.67 -1.72
CA LEU A 69 -16.91 -14.57 -1.10
C LEU A 69 -16.46 -14.27 0.33
N ASP A 70 -16.41 -15.28 1.20
CA ASP A 70 -16.06 -15.09 2.61
C ASP A 70 -14.64 -14.54 2.75
N ASN A 71 -13.68 -15.12 2.03
CA ASN A 71 -12.29 -14.68 2.09
C ASN A 71 -12.08 -13.28 1.48
N SER A 72 -12.71 -13.00 0.33
CA SER A 72 -12.59 -11.72 -0.35
C SER A 72 -13.24 -10.58 0.46
N PHE A 73 -14.38 -10.87 1.10
CA PHE A 73 -15.06 -9.91 1.98
C PHE A 73 -14.27 -9.62 3.25
N ARG A 74 -13.72 -10.67 3.89
CA ARG A 74 -12.80 -10.49 5.03
C ARG A 74 -11.58 -9.66 4.65
N TRP A 75 -11.03 -9.90 3.46
CA TRP A 75 -9.86 -9.16 2.98
C TRP A 75 -10.13 -7.66 2.87
N ILE A 76 -11.20 -7.24 2.18
CA ILE A 76 -11.49 -5.81 2.00
C ILE A 76 -11.85 -5.10 3.32
N ASN A 77 -12.45 -5.82 4.27
CA ASN A 77 -12.77 -5.27 5.59
C ASN A 77 -11.55 -5.09 6.50
N LYS A 78 -10.44 -5.78 6.22
CA LYS A 78 -9.16 -5.53 6.88
C LYS A 78 -8.56 -4.17 6.53
N PHE A 79 -8.97 -3.56 5.40
CA PHE A 79 -8.40 -2.33 4.87
C PHE A 79 -9.48 -1.24 4.61
N PRO A 80 -10.13 -0.72 5.67
CA PRO A 80 -11.22 0.24 5.54
C PRO A 80 -10.80 1.62 4.98
N SER A 81 -9.52 1.98 5.05
CA SER A 81 -8.99 3.21 4.46
C SER A 81 -8.90 3.16 2.93
N ILE A 82 -8.79 1.96 2.35
CA ILE A 82 -8.67 1.76 0.91
C ILE A 82 -10.03 1.42 0.29
N PHE A 83 -10.74 0.47 0.93
CA PHE A 83 -12.08 0.05 0.54
C PHE A 83 -13.07 0.76 1.45
N LEU A 84 -13.66 1.85 0.96
CA LEU A 84 -14.62 2.66 1.69
C LEU A 84 -16.00 1.98 1.71
N GLU A 85 -16.87 2.39 2.62
CA GLU A 85 -18.22 1.82 2.71
C GLU A 85 -19.05 2.01 1.44
N VAL A 86 -18.81 3.11 0.71
CA VAL A 86 -19.43 3.35 -0.61
C VAL A 86 -19.05 2.29 -1.64
N ASP A 87 -17.81 1.79 -1.59
CA ASP A 87 -17.31 0.76 -2.51
C ASP A 87 -17.89 -0.62 -2.19
N LYS A 88 -18.25 -0.85 -0.92
CA LYS A 88 -18.77 -2.12 -0.41
C LYS A 88 -20.29 -2.22 -0.45
N LYS A 89 -21.02 -1.13 -0.71
CA LYS A 89 -22.49 -1.09 -0.62
C LYS A 89 -23.16 -2.20 -1.45
N SER A 90 -22.85 -2.29 -2.74
CA SER A 90 -23.34 -3.33 -3.66
C SER A 90 -23.01 -4.74 -3.15
N LEU A 91 -21.76 -4.95 -2.71
CA LEU A 91 -21.30 -6.23 -2.17
C LEU A 91 -22.09 -6.64 -0.91
N ASN A 92 -22.34 -5.69 0.00
CA ASN A 92 -23.09 -5.91 1.22
C ASN A 92 -24.56 -6.26 0.94
N GLU A 93 -25.19 -5.61 -0.04
CA GLU A 93 -26.55 -5.94 -0.48
C GLU A 93 -26.62 -7.36 -1.02
N ILE A 94 -25.68 -7.76 -1.89
CA ILE A 94 -25.62 -9.13 -2.41
C ILE A 94 -25.37 -10.15 -1.30
N ILE A 95 -24.47 -9.87 -0.34
CA ILE A 95 -24.21 -10.74 0.80
C ILE A 95 -25.47 -10.93 1.66
N LYS A 96 -26.27 -9.87 1.88
CA LYS A 96 -27.53 -9.98 2.63
C LYS A 96 -28.51 -10.91 1.94
N GLU A 97 -28.66 -10.81 0.63
CA GLU A 97 -29.53 -11.71 -0.15
C GLU A 97 -29.01 -13.16 -0.15
N ILE A 98 -27.70 -13.36 -0.22
CA ILE A 98 -27.11 -14.70 -0.09
C ILE A 98 -27.42 -15.28 1.29
N LYS A 99 -27.26 -14.49 2.36
CA LYS A 99 -27.53 -14.91 3.73
C LYS A 99 -29.01 -15.30 3.92
N SER A 100 -29.95 -14.51 3.40
CA SER A 100 -31.38 -14.83 3.52
C SER A 100 -31.76 -16.15 2.82
N ILE A 101 -31.11 -16.49 1.71
CA ILE A 101 -31.30 -17.80 1.06
C ILE A 101 -30.77 -18.93 1.95
N LEU A 102 -29.61 -18.72 2.59
CA LEU A 102 -28.92 -19.71 3.43
C LEU A 102 -29.54 -19.90 4.83
N GLU A 103 -30.30 -18.92 5.33
CA GLU A 103 -30.98 -18.99 6.63
C GLU A 103 -31.96 -20.16 6.71
N ASN A 104 -32.75 -20.40 5.65
CA ASN A 104 -33.63 -21.56 5.58
C ASN A 104 -32.96 -22.70 4.80
N THR A 105 -32.57 -23.75 5.53
CA THR A 105 -31.89 -24.90 4.92
C THR A 105 -32.73 -25.68 3.91
N ASP A 106 -34.07 -25.57 3.94
CA ASP A 106 -34.94 -26.22 2.95
C ASP A 106 -34.79 -25.58 1.57
N ASN A 107 -34.38 -24.30 1.51
CA ASN A 107 -34.05 -23.63 0.26
C ASN A 107 -32.89 -24.34 -0.47
N LEU A 108 -31.97 -24.97 0.26
CA LEU A 108 -30.87 -25.71 -0.35
C LEU A 108 -31.34 -26.99 -1.04
N LEU A 109 -32.45 -27.59 -0.59
CA LEU A 109 -33.06 -28.72 -1.28
C LEU A 109 -33.93 -28.28 -2.47
N ASN A 110 -34.31 -27.00 -2.54
CA ASN A 110 -35.06 -26.40 -3.65
C ASN A 110 -34.13 -25.97 -4.80
N ARG A 111 -34.35 -26.53 -5.99
CA ARG A 111 -33.54 -26.26 -7.19
C ARG A 111 -33.58 -24.81 -7.66
N GLU A 112 -34.74 -24.14 -7.58
CA GLU A 112 -34.86 -22.74 -7.99
C GLU A 112 -34.09 -21.81 -7.05
N GLN A 113 -34.19 -22.07 -5.74
CA GLN A 113 -33.43 -21.31 -4.74
C GLN A 113 -31.91 -21.51 -4.91
N ARG A 114 -31.46 -22.74 -5.19
CA ARG A 114 -30.05 -22.99 -5.55
C ARG A 114 -29.61 -22.25 -6.81
N ARG A 115 -30.48 -22.17 -7.84
CA ARG A 115 -30.20 -21.40 -9.06
C ARG A 115 -30.05 -19.90 -8.77
N ILE A 116 -30.89 -19.35 -7.90
CA ILE A 116 -30.79 -17.96 -7.44
C ILE A 116 -29.48 -17.76 -6.67
N LEU A 117 -29.16 -18.63 -5.69
CA LEU A 117 -27.92 -18.59 -4.92
C LEU A 117 -26.69 -18.61 -5.84
N ARG A 118 -26.68 -19.50 -6.84
CA ARG A 118 -25.63 -19.56 -7.86
C ARG A 118 -25.48 -18.23 -8.59
N GLY A 119 -26.58 -17.65 -9.06
CA GLY A 119 -26.56 -16.34 -9.72
C GLY A 119 -26.00 -15.24 -8.82
N LYS A 120 -26.37 -15.22 -7.54
CA LYS A 120 -25.90 -14.23 -6.56
C LYS A 120 -24.42 -14.38 -6.20
N LEU A 121 -23.91 -15.60 -6.08
CA LEU A 121 -22.48 -15.86 -5.89
C LEU A 121 -21.66 -15.38 -7.10
N GLN A 122 -22.13 -15.64 -8.32
CA GLN A 122 -21.48 -15.14 -9.53
C GLN A 122 -21.55 -13.61 -9.62
N GLN A 123 -22.69 -13.02 -9.26
CA GLN A 123 -22.87 -11.57 -9.20
C GLN A 123 -21.87 -10.95 -8.21
N TYR A 124 -21.78 -11.50 -6.99
CA TYR A 124 -20.83 -11.04 -5.98
C TYR A 124 -19.39 -11.06 -6.52
N LYS A 125 -18.96 -12.18 -7.12
CA LYS A 125 -17.60 -12.33 -7.63
C LYS A 125 -17.27 -11.31 -8.72
N LYS A 126 -18.23 -11.02 -9.61
CA LYS A 126 -18.10 -9.99 -10.64
C LYS A 126 -17.97 -8.59 -10.03
N GLU A 127 -18.87 -8.23 -9.12
CA GLU A 127 -18.85 -6.93 -8.44
C GLU A 127 -17.56 -6.74 -7.63
N TYR A 128 -17.10 -7.79 -6.95
CA TYR A 128 -15.85 -7.79 -6.21
C TYR A 128 -14.66 -7.56 -7.16
N THR A 129 -14.64 -8.27 -8.28
CA THR A 129 -13.58 -8.15 -9.29
C THR A 129 -13.46 -6.73 -9.78
N ILE A 130 -14.59 -6.10 -10.12
CA ILE A 130 -14.63 -4.70 -10.58
C ILE A 130 -14.15 -3.76 -9.47
N CYS A 131 -14.69 -3.90 -8.25
CA CYS A 131 -14.32 -3.07 -7.11
C CYS A 131 -12.81 -3.14 -6.81
N TYR A 132 -12.29 -4.35 -6.64
CA TYR A 132 -10.88 -4.57 -6.33
C TYR A 132 -9.98 -4.09 -7.47
N PHE A 133 -10.32 -4.43 -8.72
CA PHE A 133 -9.51 -4.05 -9.88
C PHE A 133 -9.45 -2.54 -10.10
N ASN A 134 -10.56 -1.83 -9.90
CA ASN A 134 -10.59 -0.38 -9.95
C ASN A 134 -9.71 0.24 -8.86
N LYS A 135 -9.83 -0.23 -7.61
CA LYS A 135 -8.98 0.24 -6.51
C LYS A 135 -7.50 -0.02 -6.78
N HIS A 136 -7.16 -1.24 -7.17
CA HIS A 136 -5.80 -1.57 -7.56
C HIS A 136 -5.29 -0.68 -8.70
N SER A 137 -6.07 -0.52 -9.78
CA SER A 137 -5.70 0.27 -10.96
C SER A 137 -5.45 1.74 -10.61
N ASN A 138 -6.28 2.29 -9.71
CA ASN A 138 -6.24 3.70 -9.28
C ASN A 138 -5.21 3.99 -8.19
N THR A 139 -4.68 2.99 -7.49
CA THR A 139 -3.72 3.20 -6.39
C THR A 139 -2.32 2.75 -6.74
N VAL A 140 -2.15 1.60 -7.39
CA VAL A 140 -0.80 1.04 -7.69
C VAL A 140 -0.62 0.60 -9.13
N GLY A 141 -1.69 0.61 -9.91
CA GLY A 141 -1.72 0.06 -11.25
C GLY A 141 -1.63 1.11 -12.34
N ARG A 142 -2.31 0.80 -13.44
CA ARG A 142 -2.21 1.51 -14.73
C ARG A 142 -2.70 2.96 -14.74
N ASN A 143 -3.52 3.38 -13.78
CA ASN A 143 -4.06 4.75 -13.73
C ASN A 143 -3.16 5.71 -12.94
N ILE A 144 -2.03 5.22 -12.44
CA ILE A 144 -0.99 6.04 -11.82
C ILE A 144 0.00 6.54 -12.88
N GLU A 145 0.46 7.78 -12.72
CA GLU A 145 1.44 8.46 -13.57
C GLU A 145 2.87 7.90 -13.40
N TRP A 146 3.06 6.58 -13.47
CA TRP A 146 4.36 5.92 -13.28
C TRP A 146 5.43 6.41 -14.25
N ASN A 147 5.04 6.78 -15.46
CA ASN A 147 5.97 7.32 -16.46
C ASN A 147 6.53 8.68 -16.01
N LYS A 148 5.74 9.47 -15.28
CA LYS A 148 6.18 10.74 -14.71
C LYS A 148 7.18 10.53 -13.57
N LEU A 149 6.92 9.57 -12.68
CA LEU A 149 7.90 9.18 -11.65
C LEU A 149 9.22 8.71 -12.30
N GLU A 150 9.12 7.90 -13.36
CA GLU A 150 10.29 7.42 -14.08
C GLU A 150 11.05 8.55 -14.79
N SER A 151 10.35 9.51 -15.39
CA SER A 151 10.98 10.68 -16.00
C SER A 151 11.65 11.58 -14.96
N ILE A 152 11.03 11.78 -13.80
CA ILE A 152 11.62 12.52 -12.67
C ILE A 152 12.89 11.81 -12.19
N ASN A 153 12.85 10.48 -12.01
CA ASN A 153 14.01 9.74 -11.52
C ASN A 153 15.20 9.75 -12.50
N LYS A 154 14.94 9.96 -13.80
CA LYS A 154 15.94 10.12 -14.87
C LYS A 154 16.24 11.59 -15.21
N SER A 155 15.62 12.54 -14.50
CA SER A 155 15.74 13.95 -14.84
C SER A 155 17.13 14.48 -14.50
N LYS A 156 17.57 15.50 -15.25
CA LYS A 156 18.87 16.13 -15.03
C LYS A 156 18.90 16.87 -13.69
N GLU A 157 17.77 17.48 -13.33
CA GLU A 157 17.61 18.27 -12.11
C GLU A 157 17.81 17.40 -10.86
N LEU A 158 17.24 16.19 -10.84
CA LEU A 158 17.45 15.25 -9.74
C LEU A 158 18.89 14.73 -9.70
N LYS A 159 19.52 14.51 -10.86
CA LYS A 159 20.94 14.12 -10.92
C LYS A 159 21.83 15.20 -10.30
N ILE A 160 21.68 16.45 -10.73
CA ILE A 160 22.40 17.61 -10.20
C ILE A 160 22.22 17.69 -8.68
N LEU A 161 20.97 17.57 -8.20
CA LEU A 161 20.66 17.59 -6.78
C LEU A 161 21.34 16.45 -6.00
N ARG A 162 21.46 15.25 -6.58
CA ARG A 162 22.20 14.14 -5.96
C ARG A 162 23.70 14.41 -5.91
N ASP A 163 24.27 15.00 -6.96
CA ASP A 163 25.69 15.33 -7.04
C ASP A 163 26.06 16.45 -6.04
N MET A 164 25.18 17.46 -5.88
CA MET A 164 25.34 18.56 -4.93
C MET A 164 25.43 18.10 -3.46
N LYS A 165 24.95 16.89 -3.12
CA LYS A 165 25.10 16.34 -1.75
C LYS A 165 26.55 16.24 -1.29
N ALA A 166 27.50 16.14 -2.23
CA ALA A 166 28.93 16.09 -1.93
C ALA A 166 29.52 17.44 -1.53
N ILE A 167 28.77 18.53 -1.68
CA ILE A 167 29.21 19.86 -1.27
C ILE A 167 28.98 20.00 0.24
N ARG A 168 30.08 20.14 0.98
CA ARG A 168 30.12 20.08 2.46
C ARG A 168 29.10 20.97 3.16
N ILE A 169 28.81 22.16 2.62
CA ILE A 169 27.93 23.14 3.27
C ILE A 169 26.45 22.79 3.17
N LEU A 170 26.08 21.87 2.27
CA LEU A 170 24.69 21.55 1.98
C LEU A 170 24.16 20.45 2.90
N ASN A 171 22.91 20.62 3.33
CA ASN A 171 22.25 19.64 4.17
C ASN A 171 21.47 18.62 3.33
N ALA A 172 22.04 17.42 3.15
CA ALA A 172 21.45 16.34 2.37
C ALA A 172 20.14 15.75 2.93
N LEU A 173 19.69 16.11 4.15
CA LEU A 173 18.49 15.55 4.78
C LEU A 173 17.24 15.57 3.89
N LYS A 174 16.88 16.74 3.35
CA LYS A 174 15.68 16.88 2.51
C LYS A 174 15.78 16.05 1.23
N SER A 175 16.98 16.00 0.64
CA SER A 175 17.25 15.24 -0.57
C SER A 175 17.27 13.71 -0.32
N ASN A 176 17.76 13.25 0.83
CA ASN A 176 17.71 11.83 1.20
C ASN A 176 16.28 11.36 1.43
N LYS A 177 15.44 12.18 2.08
CA LYS A 177 14.00 11.89 2.24
C LYS A 177 13.30 11.82 0.89
N LEU A 178 13.63 12.72 -0.04
CA LEU A 178 13.13 12.69 -1.41
C LEU A 178 13.50 11.37 -2.12
N ASP A 179 14.76 10.92 -2.01
CA ASP A 179 15.20 9.66 -2.60
C ASP A 179 14.47 8.44 -2.00
N GLN A 180 14.29 8.41 -0.68
CA GLN A 180 13.52 7.36 0.00
C GLN A 180 12.06 7.34 -0.47
N GLN A 181 11.45 8.51 -0.68
CA GLN A 181 10.09 8.63 -1.20
C GLN A 181 10.01 8.07 -2.63
N ILE A 182 10.94 8.45 -3.52
CA ILE A 182 11.01 7.92 -4.89
C ILE A 182 11.13 6.40 -4.89
N LEU A 183 11.99 5.83 -4.04
CA LEU A 183 12.17 4.38 -3.90
C LEU A 183 10.90 3.70 -3.42
N THR A 184 10.25 4.26 -2.39
CA THR A 184 9.01 3.72 -1.81
C THR A 184 7.89 3.68 -2.84
N LEU A 185 7.68 4.78 -3.58
CA LEU A 185 6.68 4.84 -4.65
C LEU A 185 7.00 3.86 -5.78
N SER A 186 8.26 3.78 -6.20
CA SER A 186 8.70 2.86 -7.25
C SER A 186 8.45 1.39 -6.87
N GLY A 187 8.64 1.04 -5.59
CA GLY A 187 8.36 -0.29 -5.05
C GLY A 187 6.88 -0.65 -5.02
N ALA A 188 5.98 0.33 -5.02
CA ALA A 188 4.54 0.12 -5.02
C ALA A 188 3.96 -0.19 -6.42
N LYS A 189 4.70 0.08 -7.50
CA LYS A 189 4.25 -0.08 -8.90
C LYS A 189 3.83 -1.51 -9.23
N CYS A 190 2.62 -1.68 -9.75
CA CYS A 190 2.10 -2.98 -10.18
C CYS A 190 1.27 -2.90 -11.47
N ASN A 191 1.90 -3.11 -12.62
CA ASN A 191 1.24 -3.02 -13.94
C ASN A 191 0.88 -4.38 -14.57
N LYS A 192 1.24 -5.50 -13.92
CA LYS A 192 1.02 -6.86 -14.44
C LYS A 192 -0.37 -7.42 -14.14
N PHE A 193 -1.13 -6.75 -13.27
CA PHE A 193 -2.44 -7.22 -12.81
C PHE A 193 -3.54 -6.92 -13.83
N ILE A 194 -4.39 -7.91 -14.08
CA ILE A 194 -5.59 -7.85 -14.93
C ILE A 194 -6.74 -8.54 -14.19
N GLU A 195 -7.98 -8.19 -14.54
CA GLU A 195 -9.21 -8.69 -13.90
C GLU A 195 -9.29 -10.22 -13.85
N ASP A 196 -8.84 -10.91 -14.90
CA ASP A 196 -8.90 -12.36 -15.00
C ASP A 196 -8.16 -13.10 -13.89
N HIS A 197 -7.13 -12.48 -13.29
CA HIS A 197 -6.44 -13.08 -12.17
C HIS A 197 -7.33 -13.23 -10.93
N LEU A 198 -8.41 -12.44 -10.82
CA LEU A 198 -9.38 -12.57 -9.73
C LEU A 198 -10.39 -13.71 -9.92
N LYS A 199 -10.37 -14.41 -11.06
CA LYS A 199 -11.21 -15.61 -11.24
C LYS A 199 -10.80 -16.72 -10.27
N GLU A 200 -9.51 -16.87 -10.02
CA GLU A 200 -8.95 -17.92 -9.17
C GLU A 200 -8.27 -17.38 -7.89
N ASN A 201 -8.03 -16.08 -7.80
CA ASN A 201 -7.42 -15.44 -6.63
C ASN A 201 -8.33 -14.36 -6.07
N ILE A 202 -8.31 -14.15 -4.76
CA ILE A 202 -9.01 -13.00 -4.14
C ILE A 202 -8.15 -11.73 -4.14
N VAL A 203 -6.84 -11.84 -4.38
CA VAL A 203 -5.90 -10.71 -4.35
C VAL A 203 -4.96 -10.75 -5.54
N CYS A 204 -4.32 -9.62 -5.80
CA CYS A 204 -3.26 -9.52 -6.80
C CYS A 204 -2.08 -10.44 -6.39
N PRO A 205 -1.70 -11.44 -7.22
CA PRO A 205 -0.67 -12.40 -6.85
C PRO A 205 0.75 -11.81 -6.86
N TRP A 206 0.94 -10.63 -7.47
CA TRP A 206 2.24 -9.94 -7.51
C TRP A 206 2.47 -9.04 -6.31
N CYS A 207 1.59 -8.05 -6.10
CA CYS A 207 1.79 -7.02 -5.09
C CYS A 207 1.04 -7.28 -3.77
N LYS A 208 0.08 -8.22 -3.75
CA LYS A 208 -0.82 -8.49 -2.60
C LYS A 208 -1.55 -7.23 -2.10
N PHE A 209 -1.96 -6.36 -3.01
CA PHE A 209 -2.63 -5.11 -2.68
C PHE A 209 -3.82 -5.30 -1.71
N PRO A 210 -3.98 -4.44 -0.70
CA PRO A 210 -3.14 -3.30 -0.32
C PRO A 210 -2.14 -3.62 0.82
N GLU A 211 -1.78 -4.89 1.07
CA GLU A 211 -1.00 -5.31 2.25
C GLU A 211 0.34 -4.57 2.44
N LYS A 212 1.01 -4.25 1.33
CA LYS A 212 2.31 -3.56 1.32
C LYS A 212 2.20 -2.03 1.29
N LEU A 213 1.01 -1.47 1.12
CA LEU A 213 0.78 -0.03 1.14
C LEU A 213 0.53 0.39 2.59
N LYS A 214 1.60 0.70 3.30
CA LYS A 214 1.51 1.43 4.57
C LYS A 214 1.85 2.89 4.29
N ASP A 215 1.02 3.79 4.81
CA ASP A 215 1.29 5.23 4.86
C ASP A 215 1.43 5.96 3.51
N ILE A 216 1.15 5.28 2.39
CA ILE A 216 1.16 5.88 1.06
C ILE A 216 -0.23 6.49 0.79
N GLY A 217 -0.24 7.80 0.53
CA GLY A 217 -1.45 8.55 0.21
C GLY A 217 -1.86 8.36 -1.25
N ASP A 218 -2.36 9.43 -1.87
CA ASP A 218 -2.58 9.46 -3.31
C ASP A 218 -1.21 9.51 -4.03
N ILE A 219 -0.81 8.38 -4.63
CA ILE A 219 0.47 8.26 -5.34
C ILE A 219 0.64 9.34 -6.40
N ASN A 220 -0.41 9.74 -7.13
CA ASN A 220 -0.29 10.78 -8.14
C ASN A 220 -0.01 12.16 -7.51
N GLN A 221 -0.57 12.42 -6.33
CA GLN A 221 -0.25 13.63 -5.57
C GLN A 221 1.18 13.59 -5.02
N GLU A 222 1.63 12.44 -4.51
CA GLU A 222 3.01 12.29 -4.04
C GLU A 222 4.03 12.47 -5.17
N ILE A 223 3.76 11.91 -6.37
CA ILE A 223 4.60 12.13 -7.56
C ILE A 223 4.68 13.62 -7.92
N LYS A 224 3.57 14.36 -7.84
CA LYS A 224 3.56 15.82 -8.05
C LYS A 224 4.36 16.54 -6.96
N GLY A 225 4.25 16.09 -5.72
CA GLY A 225 5.02 16.61 -4.58
C GLY A 225 6.53 16.48 -4.80
N ILE A 226 7.00 15.35 -5.33
CA ILE A 226 8.43 15.13 -5.62
C ILE A 226 8.98 16.21 -6.56
N SER A 227 8.29 16.51 -7.68
CA SER A 227 8.75 17.55 -8.61
C SER A 227 8.91 18.90 -7.92
N LYS A 228 7.94 19.27 -7.07
CA LYS A 228 7.97 20.52 -6.32
C LYS A 228 9.12 20.53 -5.30
N SER A 229 9.32 19.43 -4.57
CA SER A 229 10.40 19.32 -3.60
C SER A 229 11.79 19.38 -4.24
N ILE A 230 11.96 18.86 -5.47
CA ILE A 230 13.22 19.03 -6.22
C ILE A 230 13.49 20.52 -6.47
N GLU A 231 12.49 21.26 -6.96
CA GLU A 231 12.61 22.71 -7.23
C GLU A 231 12.89 23.51 -5.95
N GLU A 232 12.17 23.21 -4.87
CA GLU A 232 12.34 23.87 -3.56
C GLU A 232 13.74 23.64 -2.99
N ILE A 233 14.23 22.39 -2.99
CA ILE A 233 15.58 22.07 -2.48
C ILE A 233 16.66 22.67 -3.39
N SER A 234 16.48 22.60 -4.71
CA SER A 234 17.43 23.18 -5.68
C SER A 234 17.59 24.68 -5.48
N THR A 235 16.47 25.41 -5.38
CA THR A 235 16.47 26.86 -5.16
C THR A 235 17.13 27.23 -3.82
N GLU A 236 16.81 26.50 -2.75
CA GLU A 236 17.42 26.68 -1.43
C GLU A 236 18.95 26.46 -1.49
N TRP A 237 19.40 25.39 -2.11
CA TRP A 237 20.82 25.05 -2.18
C TRP A 237 21.61 25.99 -3.10
N ILE A 238 21.06 26.39 -4.25
CA ILE A 238 21.68 27.40 -5.12
C ILE A 238 21.86 28.71 -4.37
N LYS A 239 20.83 29.16 -3.65
CA LYS A 239 20.92 30.38 -2.84
C LYS A 239 22.01 30.28 -1.79
N ILE A 240 22.02 29.19 -1.01
CA ILE A 240 23.06 28.96 0.01
C ILE A 240 24.45 28.98 -0.63
N LEU A 241 24.64 28.32 -1.78
CA LEU A 241 25.93 28.29 -2.46
C LEU A 241 26.38 29.68 -2.89
N LEU A 242 25.52 30.46 -3.54
CA LEU A 242 25.87 31.80 -4.01
C LEU A 242 26.20 32.74 -2.83
N ASP A 243 25.39 32.72 -1.78
CA ASP A 243 25.59 33.52 -0.57
C ASP A 243 26.94 33.18 0.10
N GLU A 244 27.27 31.88 0.20
CA GLU A 244 28.53 31.42 0.80
C GLU A 244 29.74 31.68 -0.11
N ILE A 245 29.62 31.54 -1.44
CA ILE A 245 30.69 31.89 -2.38
C ILE A 245 31.10 33.36 -2.21
N ASP A 246 30.12 34.27 -2.09
CA ASP A 246 30.38 35.69 -1.89
C ASP A 246 31.01 35.99 -0.54
N GLN A 247 30.61 35.27 0.52
CA GLN A 247 31.21 35.41 1.85
C GLN A 247 32.65 34.91 1.91
N TYR A 248 33.00 33.89 1.13
CA TYR A 248 34.35 33.30 1.09
C TYR A 248 35.16 33.73 -0.14
N LYS A 249 34.80 34.84 -0.80
CA LYS A 249 35.52 35.36 -1.97
C LYS A 249 37.03 35.57 -1.75
N ASP A 250 37.43 35.91 -0.53
CA ASP A 250 38.84 36.13 -0.19
C ASP A 250 39.65 34.81 -0.24
N ASN A 251 38.98 33.66 -0.10
CA ASN A 251 39.60 32.34 -0.23
C ASN A 251 39.84 31.92 -1.68
N ILE A 252 39.29 32.63 -2.67
CA ILE A 252 39.55 32.36 -4.09
C ILE A 252 41.05 32.46 -4.41
N ALA A 253 41.79 33.33 -3.71
CA ALA A 253 43.24 33.46 -3.87
C ALA A 253 44.04 32.20 -3.47
N LYS A 254 43.43 31.30 -2.68
CA LYS A 254 44.05 30.05 -2.21
C LYS A 254 43.79 28.86 -3.14
N LEU A 255 42.91 29.04 -4.13
CA LEU A 255 42.53 27.99 -5.09
C LEU A 255 43.56 27.83 -6.20
N THR A 256 43.56 26.67 -6.85
CA THR A 256 44.33 26.45 -8.08
C THR A 256 43.77 27.30 -9.23
N PRO A 257 44.54 27.56 -10.30
CA PRO A 257 44.08 28.35 -11.45
C PRO A 257 42.79 27.81 -12.10
N LEU A 258 42.64 26.48 -12.14
CA LEU A 258 41.46 25.82 -12.69
C LEU A 258 40.24 26.03 -11.79
N GLU A 259 40.37 25.80 -10.49
CA GLU A 259 39.29 26.01 -9.51
C GLU A 259 38.85 27.47 -9.45
N LYS A 260 39.82 28.41 -9.49
CA LYS A 260 39.53 29.84 -9.53
C LYS A 260 38.66 30.21 -10.72
N THR A 261 38.99 29.70 -11.90
CA THR A 261 38.22 29.92 -13.13
C THR A 261 36.79 29.38 -12.99
N ILE A 262 36.62 28.23 -12.36
CA ILE A 262 35.31 27.63 -12.08
C ILE A 262 34.47 28.54 -11.16
N ILE A 263 35.03 28.96 -10.03
CA ILE A 263 34.32 29.80 -9.05
C ILE A 263 33.97 31.18 -9.64
N GLU A 264 34.91 31.82 -10.34
CA GLU A 264 34.68 33.11 -10.99
C GLU A 264 33.56 33.03 -12.05
N LYS A 265 33.48 31.92 -12.79
CA LYS A 265 32.39 31.69 -13.75
C LYS A 265 31.04 31.56 -13.05
N ILE A 266 30.96 30.82 -11.94
CA ILE A 266 29.74 30.68 -11.14
C ILE A 266 29.29 32.04 -10.59
N GLN A 267 30.22 32.86 -10.08
CA GLN A 267 29.91 34.21 -9.60
C GLN A 267 29.39 35.13 -10.71
N ALA A 268 30.03 35.08 -11.89
CA ALA A 268 29.64 35.91 -13.02
C ALA A 268 28.25 35.54 -13.57
N GLN A 269 27.94 34.25 -13.65
CA GLN A 269 26.67 33.75 -14.17
C GLN A 269 25.55 33.75 -13.12
N LYS A 270 25.89 33.79 -11.81
CA LYS A 270 24.96 33.61 -10.69
C LYS A 270 24.11 32.34 -10.80
N GLU A 271 24.67 31.33 -11.47
CA GLU A 271 24.02 30.05 -11.75
C GLU A 271 25.06 28.94 -11.58
N LEU A 272 24.58 27.75 -11.20
CA LEU A 272 25.40 26.55 -11.20
C LEU A 272 25.50 25.99 -12.63
N PRO A 273 26.63 25.35 -12.98
CA PRO A 273 26.74 24.67 -14.27
C PRO A 273 25.72 23.53 -14.42
N ASP A 274 25.31 23.25 -15.67
CA ASP A 274 24.35 22.19 -16.02
C ASP A 274 24.78 20.76 -15.61
N ASP A 275 26.06 20.57 -15.28
CA ASP A 275 26.60 19.32 -14.77
C ASP A 275 27.57 19.62 -13.63
N ILE A 276 27.41 18.94 -12.50
CA ILE A 276 28.24 19.11 -11.31
C ILE A 276 29.38 18.08 -11.38
N SER A 277 30.43 18.44 -12.12
CA SER A 277 31.63 17.61 -12.26
C SER A 277 32.43 17.53 -10.95
N GLN A 278 33.34 16.57 -10.86
CA GLN A 278 34.27 16.44 -9.73
C GLN A 278 35.13 17.70 -9.55
N ASP A 279 35.53 18.36 -10.63
CA ASP A 279 36.30 19.60 -10.55
C ASP A 279 35.50 20.73 -9.89
N ILE A 280 34.20 20.83 -10.17
CA ILE A 280 33.30 21.80 -9.53
C ILE A 280 33.13 21.49 -8.05
N LEU A 281 32.92 20.22 -7.70
CA LEU A 281 32.81 19.79 -6.31
C LEU A 281 34.08 20.09 -5.52
N ASN A 282 35.25 19.80 -6.10
CA ASN A 282 36.54 20.09 -5.49
C ASN A 282 36.75 21.60 -5.31
N ALA A 283 36.47 22.41 -6.34
CA ALA A 283 36.58 23.86 -6.27
C ALA A 283 35.71 24.46 -5.14
N LEU A 284 34.45 24.03 -5.05
CA LEU A 284 33.53 24.48 -4.00
C LEU A 284 33.97 24.03 -2.61
N ASN A 285 34.34 22.75 -2.45
CA ASN A 285 34.76 22.22 -1.16
C ASN A 285 36.08 22.84 -0.67
N ASN A 286 37.00 23.15 -1.58
CA ASN A 286 38.26 23.84 -1.28
C ASN A 286 38.05 25.32 -0.97
N LEU A 287 37.13 26.01 -1.66
CA LEU A 287 36.73 27.38 -1.34
C LEU A 287 36.23 27.47 0.11
N PHE A 288 35.41 26.50 0.50
CA PHE A 288 34.85 26.39 1.85
C PHE A 288 35.78 25.68 2.84
N SER A 289 37.04 25.39 2.52
CA SER A 289 37.98 24.61 3.36
C SER A 289 38.01 25.07 4.83
N GLU A 290 38.04 26.37 5.07
CA GLU A 290 38.14 26.99 6.40
C GLU A 290 36.84 27.02 7.21
N LEU A 291 35.71 26.66 6.57
CA LEU A 291 34.42 26.58 7.24
C LEU A 291 34.47 25.45 8.29
N GLN A 292 33.61 25.50 9.29
CA GLN A 292 33.47 24.48 10.32
C GLN A 292 32.00 24.14 10.46
N LEU A 293 31.65 22.87 10.20
CA LEU A 293 30.29 22.38 10.36
C LEU A 293 30.12 21.83 11.77
N ILE A 294 29.02 22.24 12.40
CA ILE A 294 28.57 21.69 13.68
C ILE A 294 27.20 21.07 13.43
N GLU A 295 27.10 19.77 13.65
CA GLU A 295 25.81 19.08 13.59
C GLU A 295 25.15 19.09 14.97
N ILE A 296 23.86 19.41 15.01
CA ILE A 296 23.08 19.48 16.23
C ILE A 296 21.85 18.59 16.12
N GLU A 297 21.58 17.81 17.17
CA GLU A 297 20.34 17.06 17.32
C GLU A 297 19.25 17.95 17.96
N PRO A 298 18.03 17.99 17.42
CA PRO A 298 16.96 18.77 18.02
C PRO A 298 16.65 18.40 19.48
N THR A 299 16.77 17.12 19.82
CA THR A 299 16.58 16.58 21.18
C THR A 299 17.63 17.13 22.14
N GLU A 300 18.89 17.20 21.72
CA GLU A 300 19.99 17.77 22.51
C GLU A 300 19.72 19.23 22.89
N ILE A 301 19.16 20.03 21.97
CA ILE A 301 18.79 21.42 22.27
C ILE A 301 17.76 21.47 23.40
N VAL A 302 16.71 20.65 23.30
CA VAL A 302 15.63 20.61 24.30
C VAL A 302 16.17 20.11 25.64
N GLU A 303 16.91 19.01 25.64
CA GLU A 303 17.53 18.45 26.85
C GLU A 303 18.47 19.44 27.53
N PHE A 304 19.28 20.18 26.76
CA PHE A 304 20.16 21.20 27.33
C PHE A 304 19.37 22.34 27.96
N ILE A 305 18.36 22.86 27.25
CA ILE A 305 17.56 24.00 27.72
C ILE A 305 16.82 23.65 29.01
N PHE A 306 16.26 22.45 29.12
CA PHE A 306 15.47 22.00 30.26
C PHE A 306 16.27 21.15 31.28
N SER A 307 17.60 21.15 31.18
CA SER A 307 18.49 20.27 31.98
C SER A 307 18.35 20.41 33.50
N GLN A 308 17.88 21.56 34.00
CA GLN A 308 17.72 21.83 35.44
C GLN A 308 16.26 21.76 35.92
N SER A 309 15.29 21.97 35.02
CA SER A 309 13.87 22.02 35.35
C SER A 309 13.04 21.90 34.08
N ASP A 310 11.93 21.15 34.14
CA ASP A 310 10.93 21.05 33.07
C ASP A 310 10.07 22.33 32.93
N ILE A 311 10.13 23.23 33.93
CA ILE A 311 9.42 24.50 33.94
C ILE A 311 10.45 25.63 34.13
N LEU A 312 10.49 26.55 33.17
CA LEU A 312 11.38 27.70 33.17
C LEU A 312 10.55 28.97 33.04
N ASP A 313 10.98 30.03 33.73
CA ASP A 313 10.55 31.38 33.37
C ASP A 313 11.24 31.85 32.07
N TYR A 314 10.75 32.95 31.50
CA TYR A 314 11.26 33.48 30.24
C TYR A 314 12.76 33.81 30.29
N ASP A 315 13.23 34.40 31.40
CA ASP A 315 14.62 34.82 31.54
C ASP A 315 15.56 33.61 31.66
N SER A 316 15.16 32.58 32.40
CA SER A 316 15.90 31.32 32.52
C SER A 316 15.94 30.59 31.17
N PHE A 317 14.85 30.59 30.41
CA PHE A 317 14.81 30.02 29.06
C PHE A 317 15.79 30.73 28.11
N VAL A 318 15.79 32.07 28.08
CA VAL A 318 16.72 32.86 27.27
C VAL A 318 18.17 32.62 27.70
N ALA A 319 18.45 32.60 29.00
CA ALA A 319 19.79 32.33 29.53
C ALA A 319 20.29 30.94 29.11
N ASN A 320 19.44 29.92 29.16
CA ASN A 320 19.80 28.56 28.76
C ASN A 320 20.07 28.44 27.24
N ILE A 321 19.32 29.17 26.40
CA ILE A 321 19.60 29.26 24.95
C ILE A 321 20.96 29.93 24.71
N GLU A 322 21.25 31.04 25.38
CA GLU A 322 22.54 31.74 25.25
C GLU A 322 23.71 30.86 25.71
N ASN A 323 23.53 30.13 26.82
CA ASN A 323 24.50 29.16 27.30
C ASN A 323 24.75 28.04 26.29
N TYR A 324 23.69 27.51 25.66
CA TYR A 324 23.81 26.53 24.60
C TYR A 324 24.58 27.09 23.39
N LYS A 325 24.25 28.31 22.95
CA LYS A 325 24.96 28.99 21.85
C LYS A 325 26.46 29.13 22.13
N ASN A 326 26.83 29.45 23.37
CA ASN A 326 28.24 29.55 23.76
C ASN A 326 28.91 28.17 23.86
N SER A 327 28.18 27.15 24.33
CA SER A 327 28.69 25.79 24.49
C SER A 327 29.01 25.11 23.16
N ILE A 328 28.31 25.45 22.07
CA ILE A 328 28.60 24.91 20.72
C ILE A 328 29.77 25.64 20.03
N ILE A 329 30.04 26.90 20.36
CA ILE A 329 31.08 27.70 19.69
C ILE A 329 32.48 27.37 20.22
N LYS A 330 32.65 27.03 21.51
CA LYS A 330 33.93 26.61 22.15
C LYS A 330 35.19 27.29 21.57
N GLU A 331 35.22 28.63 21.56
CA GLU A 331 36.35 29.47 21.07
C GLU A 331 36.62 29.51 19.56
N LYS A 332 35.79 28.86 18.74
CA LYS A 332 35.92 28.88 17.27
C LYS A 332 35.52 30.23 16.67
N ASN A 333 36.10 30.57 15.51
CA ASN A 333 35.74 31.79 14.78
C ASN A 333 34.28 31.71 14.30
N LYS A 334 33.42 32.51 14.93
CA LYS A 334 31.97 32.58 14.66
C LYS A 334 31.65 32.77 13.17
N LYS A 335 32.50 33.47 12.41
CA LYS A 335 32.29 33.69 10.97
C LYS A 335 32.38 32.41 10.14
N ASN A 336 33.18 31.43 10.61
CA ASN A 336 33.44 30.21 9.87
C ASN A 336 32.51 29.06 10.27
N ILE A 337 31.67 29.23 11.29
CA ILE A 337 30.80 28.16 11.78
C ILE A 337 29.50 28.12 10.97
N ARG A 338 29.07 26.93 10.55
CA ARG A 338 27.72 26.67 10.07
C ARG A 338 27.10 25.54 10.90
N ILE A 339 25.88 25.79 11.37
CA ILE A 339 25.14 24.86 12.21
C ILE A 339 24.16 24.11 11.32
N LYS A 340 24.26 22.78 11.33
CA LYS A 340 23.43 21.87 10.54
C LYS A 340 22.59 21.01 11.46
N LYS A 341 21.32 20.83 11.14
CA LYS A 341 20.46 19.86 11.83
C LYS A 341 20.86 18.43 11.45
N LYS A 342 21.03 17.56 12.44
CA LYS A 342 21.28 16.11 12.28
C LYS A 342 19.98 15.32 12.06
N GLU A 343 20.07 14.18 11.38
CA GLU A 343 18.94 13.22 11.25
C GLU A 343 18.74 12.47 12.57
N ILE A 344 17.47 12.27 12.95
CA ILE A 344 17.06 11.32 14.01
C ILE A 344 16.52 10.08 13.31
#